data_AF-A0A9X4QLC5-F1
#
_entry.id   AF-A0A9X4QLC5-F1
#
_cell.length_a   1.000
_cell.length_b   1.000
_cell.length_c   1.000
_cell.angle_alpha   90.00
_cell.angle_beta   90.00
_cell.angle_gamma   90.00
#
_symmetry.space_group_name_H-M   'P 1'
#
loop_
_entity.id
_entity.type
_entity.pdbx_description
1 polymer ?
#
loop_
_entity_poly.entity_id
_entity_poly.type
_entity_poly.pdbx_seq_one_letter_code
_entity_poly.pdbx_strand_id
1 'polypeptide(L)'
;MKYKAGIWLLVFAILVSAGLPIGRLSVWAAGGDKTSALTELTAVVKQGSTVINPGDTINISNGDTLSVEVSFRVPVAGDDPAPPTVVEQGDTASFELSQGFTLLSGTTLTMIHKDPINGDKRVGTATLNSAGGSVNADILFDGDSVIFDENGGYYNVSGEFSAQLRYDNSGSAGDEGNHTITILGKTYTVVVPPTPVVYNVAKSGVADLAHNKIDWTVTLSATKGATAVDLKDYEFSDDLSNVGTYVPSSFTVGGVAATPVETGSVITYKFPDPSSGPQEVKFSTTIPDNKYYVNNVNQSISNTAQLLKDNVVVKKRGRSGKLYDAEVDRENGGGQS
;
A
#
# COMPACT_ATOMS: atom_id res chain seq x y z
N MET A 1 -40.08 -59.34 52.16
CA MET A 1 -39.48 -60.37 51.26
C MET A 1 -39.75 -59.97 49.82
N LYS A 2 -38.78 -60.25 48.95
CA LYS A 2 -38.63 -59.80 47.55
C LYS A 2 -39.81 -60.23 46.66
N TYR A 3 -40.20 -59.41 45.68
CA TYR A 3 -39.97 -59.61 44.23
C TYR A 3 -40.58 -58.45 43.41
N LYS A 4 -39.86 -57.99 42.38
CA LYS A 4 -40.17 -56.87 41.45
C LYS A 4 -40.77 -57.40 40.14
N ALA A 5 -41.66 -56.61 39.52
CA ALA A 5 -41.88 -56.40 38.07
C ALA A 5 -43.25 -55.68 37.94
N GLY A 6 -43.54 -54.70 37.09
CA GLY A 6 -42.93 -54.09 35.92
C GLY A 6 -44.11 -53.40 35.22
N ILE A 7 -44.15 -52.06 35.16
CA ILE A 7 -45.31 -51.30 34.67
C ILE A 7 -45.13 -50.96 33.19
N TRP A 8 -46.03 -51.49 32.38
CA TRP A 8 -46.37 -51.05 31.04
C TRP A 8 -47.20 -49.77 31.08
N LEU A 9 -47.01 -48.84 30.14
CA LEU A 9 -48.11 -47.99 29.69
C LEU A 9 -47.92 -47.54 28.24
N LEU A 10 -48.83 -48.04 27.40
CA LEU A 10 -49.16 -47.58 26.04
C LEU A 10 -49.64 -46.13 26.08
N VAL A 11 -49.25 -45.30 25.10
CA VAL A 11 -50.10 -44.19 24.64
C VAL A 11 -50.12 -44.11 23.11
N PHE A 12 -51.26 -44.53 22.57
CA PHE A 12 -52.07 -43.96 21.48
C PHE A 12 -51.38 -43.38 20.23
N ALA A 13 -51.54 -44.09 19.11
CA ALA A 13 -51.33 -43.60 17.76
C ALA A 13 -52.56 -42.84 17.25
N ILE A 14 -52.36 -41.67 16.64
CA ILE A 14 -53.33 -41.04 15.73
C ILE A 14 -52.63 -40.80 14.40
N LEU A 15 -53.14 -41.48 13.37
CA LEU A 15 -52.87 -41.20 11.96
C LEU A 15 -53.50 -39.86 11.57
N VAL A 16 -52.73 -39.01 10.90
CA VAL A 16 -53.25 -38.10 9.87
C VAL A 16 -52.39 -38.28 8.63
N SER A 17 -52.95 -38.97 7.64
CA SER A 17 -52.45 -38.98 6.27
C SER A 17 -52.89 -37.70 5.56
N ALA A 18 -51.96 -36.79 5.32
CA ALA A 18 -52.10 -35.74 4.31
C ALA A 18 -51.00 -35.97 3.27
N GLY A 19 -51.40 -36.38 2.07
CA GLY A 19 -50.51 -36.52 0.93
C GLY A 19 -49.92 -35.17 0.58
N LEU A 20 -48.62 -35.02 0.81
CA LEU A 20 -47.79 -34.04 0.13
C LEU A 20 -47.03 -34.77 -0.97
N PRO A 21 -46.89 -34.20 -2.17
CA PRO A 21 -45.93 -34.71 -3.13
C PRO A 21 -44.58 -34.71 -2.41
N ILE A 22 -43.98 -35.88 -2.25
CA ILE A 22 -42.57 -35.99 -1.94
C ILE A 22 -41.89 -35.37 -3.16
N GLY A 23 -41.69 -34.06 -3.12
CA GLY A 23 -40.65 -33.42 -3.89
C GLY A 23 -39.41 -34.21 -3.54
N ARG A 24 -38.90 -34.94 -4.54
CA ARG A 24 -37.60 -35.57 -4.45
C ARG A 24 -36.64 -34.42 -4.15
N LEU A 25 -36.32 -34.21 -2.88
CA LEU A 25 -35.03 -33.66 -2.53
C LEU A 25 -34.07 -34.72 -3.07
N SER A 26 -33.58 -34.50 -4.29
CA SER A 26 -32.39 -35.16 -4.76
C SER A 26 -31.33 -34.79 -3.74
N VAL A 27 -31.09 -35.69 -2.80
CA VAL A 27 -29.84 -35.77 -2.08
C VAL A 27 -28.83 -36.07 -3.18
N TRP A 28 -28.20 -35.02 -3.73
CA TRP A 28 -26.96 -35.21 -4.47
C TRP A 28 -26.05 -35.91 -3.46
N ALA A 29 -25.66 -37.15 -3.73
CA ALA A 29 -24.51 -37.70 -3.03
C ALA A 29 -23.40 -36.65 -3.21
N ALA A 30 -22.89 -36.11 -2.11
CA ALA A 30 -21.76 -35.20 -2.20
C ALA A 30 -20.67 -35.95 -2.95
N GLY A 31 -20.23 -35.42 -4.11
CA GLY A 31 -19.18 -36.06 -4.89
C GLY A 31 -17.89 -36.15 -4.08
N GLY A 32 -16.97 -36.99 -4.56
CA GLY A 32 -15.69 -37.19 -3.90
C GLY A 32 -14.74 -36.01 -4.11
N ASP A 33 -13.82 -35.82 -3.18
CA ASP A 33 -12.66 -34.96 -3.43
C ASP A 33 -11.69 -35.66 -4.40
N LYS A 34 -11.44 -35.01 -5.53
CA LYS A 34 -10.57 -35.44 -6.63
C LYS A 34 -9.40 -34.51 -6.85
N THR A 35 -9.05 -33.68 -5.86
CA THR A 35 -7.88 -32.77 -5.93
C THR A 35 -6.63 -33.48 -6.44
N SER A 36 -6.32 -34.66 -5.90
CA SER A 36 -5.11 -35.42 -6.28
C SER A 36 -5.19 -36.07 -7.66
N ALA A 37 -6.38 -36.14 -8.28
CA ALA A 37 -6.55 -36.67 -9.62
C ALA A 37 -6.20 -35.63 -10.70
N LEU A 38 -6.29 -34.33 -10.38
CA LEU A 38 -5.97 -33.27 -11.32
C LEU A 38 -4.50 -33.32 -11.71
N THR A 39 -4.23 -33.14 -13.00
CA THR A 39 -2.87 -33.12 -13.54
C THR A 39 -2.61 -31.81 -14.27
N GLU A 40 -1.33 -31.55 -14.59
CA GLU A 40 -0.93 -30.35 -15.35
C GLU A 40 -1.40 -29.02 -14.72
N LEU A 41 -1.56 -29.00 -13.40
CA LEU A 41 -1.93 -27.80 -12.66
C LEU A 41 -0.81 -26.76 -12.77
N THR A 42 -1.11 -25.67 -13.45
CA THR A 42 -0.18 -24.57 -13.74
C THR A 42 -0.84 -23.22 -13.54
N ALA A 43 -0.01 -22.21 -13.31
CA ALA A 43 -0.39 -20.82 -13.29
C ALA A 43 0.55 -20.00 -14.16
N VAL A 44 -0.03 -19.06 -14.91
CA VAL A 44 0.68 -17.97 -15.57
C VAL A 44 0.38 -16.70 -14.79
N VAL A 45 1.42 -16.09 -14.24
CA VAL A 45 1.32 -14.85 -13.46
C VAL A 45 1.66 -13.68 -14.36
N LYS A 46 0.80 -12.67 -14.40
CA LYS A 46 0.99 -11.47 -15.22
C LYS A 46 0.80 -10.20 -14.40
N GLN A 47 1.60 -9.19 -14.71
CA GLN A 47 1.40 -7.81 -14.29
C GLN A 47 1.19 -6.96 -15.55
N GLY A 48 -0.03 -6.50 -15.75
CA GLY A 48 -0.45 -5.95 -17.05
C GLY A 48 -0.35 -7.02 -18.15
N SER A 49 0.47 -6.77 -19.17
CA SER A 49 0.72 -7.71 -20.28
C SER A 49 1.99 -8.55 -20.10
N THR A 50 2.79 -8.30 -19.07
CA THR A 50 4.08 -8.97 -18.85
C THR A 50 3.91 -10.22 -18.00
N VAL A 51 4.43 -11.34 -18.49
CA VAL A 51 4.53 -12.60 -17.73
C VAL A 51 5.66 -12.52 -16.71
N ILE A 52 5.40 -12.94 -15.49
CA ILE A 52 6.35 -13.02 -14.39
C ILE A 52 6.65 -14.50 -14.13
N ASN A 53 7.91 -14.90 -14.21
CA ASN A 53 8.28 -16.30 -13.98
C ASN A 53 8.55 -16.56 -12.50
N PRO A 54 8.42 -17.82 -12.05
CA PRO A 54 8.85 -18.21 -10.71
C PRO A 54 10.29 -17.78 -10.42
N GLY A 55 10.52 -17.21 -9.24
CA GLY A 55 11.81 -16.63 -8.83
C GLY A 55 12.01 -15.17 -9.24
N ASP A 56 11.20 -14.63 -10.14
CA ASP A 56 11.27 -13.23 -10.53
C ASP A 56 10.69 -12.30 -9.45
N THR A 57 10.95 -11.00 -9.64
CA THR A 57 10.46 -9.95 -8.77
C THR A 57 9.13 -9.37 -9.26
N ILE A 58 8.18 -9.23 -8.33
CA ILE A 58 6.93 -8.51 -8.49
C ILE A 58 7.12 -7.10 -7.93
N ASN A 59 6.88 -6.09 -8.75
CA ASN A 59 7.03 -4.68 -8.35
C ASN A 59 5.66 -4.09 -7.99
N ILE A 60 5.40 -3.89 -6.69
CA ILE A 60 4.13 -3.37 -6.19
C ILE A 60 4.04 -1.84 -6.15
N SER A 61 5.07 -1.12 -6.60
CA SER A 61 5.17 0.35 -6.51
C SER A 61 4.04 1.11 -7.22
N ASN A 62 3.22 0.43 -8.01
CA ASN A 62 2.15 1.02 -8.82
C ASN A 62 0.73 0.71 -8.32
N GLY A 63 0.56 -0.01 -7.20
CA GLY A 63 -0.76 -0.51 -6.81
C GLY A 63 -1.36 -1.48 -7.83
N ASP A 64 -0.51 -2.07 -8.67
CA ASP A 64 -0.90 -2.93 -9.77
C ASP A 64 -1.49 -4.24 -9.28
N THR A 65 -2.49 -4.69 -10.01
CA THR A 65 -3.17 -5.96 -9.81
C THR A 65 -2.41 -7.05 -10.55
N LEU A 66 -2.25 -8.22 -9.95
CA LEU A 66 -1.74 -9.40 -10.64
C LEU A 66 -2.89 -10.17 -11.25
N SER A 67 -2.74 -10.58 -12.50
CA SER A 67 -3.60 -11.60 -13.13
C SER A 67 -2.92 -12.95 -12.97
N VAL A 68 -3.63 -13.92 -12.39
CA VAL A 68 -3.19 -15.30 -12.28
C VAL A 68 -4.14 -16.15 -13.12
N GLU A 69 -3.64 -16.67 -14.23
CA GLU A 69 -4.37 -17.58 -15.11
C GLU A 69 -4.02 -19.01 -14.73
N VAL A 70 -4.98 -19.75 -14.21
CA VAL A 70 -4.84 -21.13 -13.76
C VAL A 70 -5.39 -22.06 -14.84
N SER A 71 -4.64 -23.13 -15.12
CA SER A 71 -5.07 -24.21 -16.02
C SER A 71 -4.68 -25.55 -15.42
N PHE A 72 -5.53 -26.55 -15.61
CA PHE A 72 -5.28 -27.93 -15.20
C PHE A 72 -6.09 -28.90 -16.08
N ARG A 73 -5.61 -30.14 -16.16
CA ARG A 73 -6.30 -31.24 -16.83
C ARG A 73 -7.25 -31.95 -15.87
N VAL A 74 -8.44 -32.26 -16.36
CA VAL A 74 -9.49 -32.99 -15.65
C VAL A 74 -9.57 -34.41 -16.26
N PRO A 75 -9.10 -35.45 -15.55
CA PRO A 75 -9.20 -36.81 -16.06
C PRO A 75 -10.66 -37.27 -16.12
N VAL A 76 -11.12 -37.67 -17.30
CA VAL A 76 -12.50 -38.12 -17.55
C VAL A 76 -12.52 -39.52 -18.16
N ALA A 77 -13.67 -40.19 -18.12
CA ALA A 77 -13.80 -41.58 -18.60
C ALA A 77 -13.44 -41.76 -20.08
N GLY A 78 -13.56 -40.72 -20.92
CA GLY A 78 -13.21 -40.78 -22.34
C GLY A 78 -11.71 -40.67 -22.64
N ASP A 79 -10.85 -40.44 -21.64
CA ASP A 79 -9.40 -40.36 -21.84
C ASP A 79 -8.76 -41.70 -22.24
N ASP A 80 -7.77 -41.65 -23.14
CA ASP A 80 -6.97 -42.80 -23.56
C ASP A 80 -5.45 -42.46 -23.46
N PRO A 81 -4.66 -43.20 -22.66
CA PRO A 81 -5.07 -44.33 -21.81
C PRO A 81 -6.01 -43.91 -20.68
N ALA A 82 -6.88 -44.84 -20.28
CA ALA A 82 -7.82 -44.64 -19.19
C ALA A 82 -7.07 -44.21 -17.90
N PRO A 83 -7.50 -43.11 -17.24
CA PRO A 83 -6.82 -42.58 -16.08
C PRO A 83 -7.09 -43.47 -14.85
N PRO A 84 -6.16 -43.50 -13.87
CA PRO A 84 -6.33 -44.31 -12.66
C PRO A 84 -7.45 -43.80 -11.76
N THR A 85 -7.83 -42.53 -11.90
CA THR A 85 -8.94 -41.92 -11.16
C THR A 85 -9.66 -40.98 -12.11
N VAL A 86 -10.95 -41.27 -12.34
CA VAL A 86 -11.86 -40.44 -13.14
C VAL A 86 -12.53 -39.41 -12.23
N VAL A 87 -12.70 -38.20 -12.75
CA VAL A 87 -13.54 -37.15 -12.17
C VAL A 87 -14.94 -37.31 -12.72
N GLU A 88 -15.92 -37.35 -11.82
CA GLU A 88 -17.35 -37.50 -12.12
C GLU A 88 -18.10 -36.19 -11.86
N GLN A 89 -19.29 -36.05 -12.45
CA GLN A 89 -20.12 -34.89 -12.21
C GLN A 89 -20.52 -34.80 -10.73
N GLY A 90 -20.27 -33.63 -10.11
CA GLY A 90 -20.53 -33.38 -8.69
C GLY A 90 -19.33 -33.62 -7.78
N ASP A 91 -18.23 -34.18 -8.28
CA ASP A 91 -16.94 -34.24 -7.56
C ASP A 91 -16.40 -32.82 -7.27
N THR A 92 -15.48 -32.73 -6.33
CA THR A 92 -14.83 -31.47 -5.93
C THR A 92 -13.32 -31.54 -6.02
N ALA A 93 -12.65 -30.39 -6.04
CA ALA A 93 -11.21 -30.29 -5.83
C ALA A 93 -10.86 -28.96 -5.14
N SER A 94 -9.80 -28.90 -4.34
CA SER A 94 -9.39 -27.68 -3.64
C SER A 94 -7.88 -27.54 -3.63
N PHE A 95 -7.37 -26.34 -3.92
CA PHE A 95 -5.94 -26.03 -3.78
C PHE A 95 -5.70 -24.59 -3.38
N GLU A 96 -4.58 -24.37 -2.68
CA GLU A 96 -4.12 -23.04 -2.34
C GLU A 96 -3.60 -22.35 -3.61
N LEU A 97 -4.26 -21.25 -4.00
CA LEU A 97 -3.88 -20.46 -5.16
C LEU A 97 -2.70 -19.57 -4.85
N SER A 98 -2.69 -18.89 -3.71
CA SER A 98 -1.62 -17.97 -3.34
C SER A 98 -1.53 -17.67 -1.84
N GLN A 99 -0.34 -17.29 -1.37
CA GLN A 99 -0.11 -16.67 -0.05
C GLN A 99 0.48 -15.26 -0.23
N GLY A 100 0.09 -14.33 0.64
CA GLY A 100 0.50 -12.91 0.58
C GLY A 100 -0.37 -12.05 -0.33
N PHE A 101 -1.60 -12.49 -0.65
CA PHE A 101 -2.50 -11.78 -1.57
C PHE A 101 -3.95 -11.77 -1.10
N THR A 102 -4.69 -10.79 -1.61
CA THR A 102 -6.15 -10.65 -1.46
C THR A 102 -6.82 -10.68 -2.83
N LEU A 103 -8.02 -11.26 -2.91
CA LEU A 103 -8.85 -11.23 -4.12
C LEU A 103 -9.41 -9.83 -4.37
N LEU A 104 -9.30 -9.36 -5.61
CA LEU A 104 -9.90 -8.10 -6.06
C LEU A 104 -11.27 -8.28 -6.68
N SER A 105 -11.49 -9.39 -7.38
CA SER A 105 -12.76 -9.69 -8.06
C SER A 105 -12.88 -11.18 -8.35
N GLY A 106 -14.13 -11.65 -8.45
CA GLY A 106 -14.47 -13.04 -8.75
C GLY A 106 -14.39 -13.93 -7.50
N THR A 107 -15.55 -14.21 -6.90
CA THR A 107 -15.70 -15.30 -5.92
C THR A 107 -16.16 -16.58 -6.57
N THR A 108 -16.75 -16.52 -7.77
CA THR A 108 -17.24 -17.70 -8.50
C THR A 108 -17.03 -17.50 -9.99
N LEU A 109 -16.38 -18.46 -10.63
CA LEU A 109 -15.92 -18.41 -12.03
C LEU A 109 -16.39 -19.69 -12.72
N THR A 110 -16.96 -19.57 -13.91
CA THR A 110 -17.32 -20.74 -14.72
C THR A 110 -16.10 -21.20 -15.51
N MET A 111 -15.81 -22.50 -15.44
CA MET A 111 -14.75 -23.12 -16.23
C MET A 111 -15.35 -23.71 -17.50
N ILE A 112 -14.73 -23.40 -18.64
CA ILE A 112 -15.17 -23.84 -19.96
C ILE A 112 -14.05 -24.65 -20.62
N HIS A 113 -14.38 -25.85 -21.07
CA HIS A 113 -13.56 -26.62 -21.97
C HIS A 113 -13.88 -26.21 -23.41
N LYS A 114 -12.86 -25.79 -24.16
CA LYS A 114 -13.00 -25.40 -25.56
C LYS A 114 -12.74 -26.60 -26.45
N ASP A 115 -13.74 -26.97 -27.23
CA ASP A 115 -13.64 -28.03 -28.24
C ASP A 115 -13.96 -27.42 -29.62
N PRO A 116 -13.00 -27.42 -30.57
CA PRO A 116 -13.20 -26.82 -31.88
C PRO A 116 -14.19 -27.58 -32.79
N ILE A 117 -14.51 -28.84 -32.45
CA ILE A 117 -15.38 -29.72 -33.24
C ILE A 117 -16.79 -29.75 -32.64
N ASN A 118 -16.90 -29.98 -31.33
CA ASN A 118 -18.19 -30.19 -30.66
C ASN A 118 -18.70 -28.95 -29.91
N GLY A 119 -17.95 -27.84 -29.99
CA GLY A 119 -18.23 -26.57 -29.32
C GLY A 119 -17.95 -26.62 -27.82
N ASP A 120 -17.81 -25.43 -27.26
CA ASP A 120 -17.50 -25.23 -25.84
C ASP A 120 -18.49 -25.96 -24.92
N LYS A 121 -17.95 -26.53 -23.83
CA LYS A 121 -18.72 -27.20 -22.78
C LYS A 121 -18.33 -26.69 -21.41
N ARG A 122 -19.29 -26.59 -20.52
CA ARG A 122 -19.04 -26.18 -19.14
C ARG A 122 -18.45 -27.35 -18.37
N VAL A 123 -17.30 -27.16 -17.74
CA VAL A 123 -16.63 -28.18 -16.91
C VAL A 123 -17.10 -28.11 -15.48
N GLY A 124 -17.34 -26.90 -14.98
CA GLY A 124 -17.82 -26.70 -13.63
C GLY A 124 -17.59 -25.28 -13.15
N THR A 125 -17.47 -25.14 -11.84
CA THR A 125 -17.39 -23.86 -11.15
C THR A 125 -16.18 -23.81 -10.23
N ALA A 126 -15.40 -22.76 -10.35
CA ALA A 126 -14.31 -22.43 -9.43
C ALA A 126 -14.77 -21.30 -8.49
N THR A 127 -14.73 -21.54 -7.19
CA THR A 127 -14.99 -20.55 -6.15
C THR A 127 -13.68 -20.12 -5.52
N LEU A 128 -13.44 -18.82 -5.45
CA LEU A 128 -12.22 -18.27 -4.86
C LEU A 128 -12.54 -17.61 -3.52
N ASN A 129 -11.78 -17.99 -2.49
CA ASN A 129 -11.97 -17.52 -1.13
C ASN A 129 -10.67 -16.94 -0.58
N SER A 130 -10.73 -15.72 -0.01
CA SER A 130 -9.59 -15.12 0.69
C SER A 130 -9.77 -15.24 2.20
N ALA A 131 -8.80 -15.83 2.88
CA ALA A 131 -8.75 -15.91 4.34
C ALA A 131 -7.29 -15.88 4.83
N GLY A 132 -7.00 -15.04 5.82
CA GLY A 132 -5.68 -15.01 6.47
C GLY A 132 -4.50 -14.74 5.53
N GLY A 133 -4.66 -13.83 4.56
CA GLY A 133 -3.62 -13.50 3.57
C GLY A 133 -3.38 -14.59 2.52
N SER A 134 -4.21 -15.63 2.49
CA SER A 134 -4.17 -16.70 1.50
C SER A 134 -5.43 -16.72 0.66
N VAL A 135 -5.29 -17.18 -0.58
CA VAL A 135 -6.40 -17.38 -1.52
C VAL A 135 -6.48 -18.87 -1.83
N ASN A 136 -7.65 -19.46 -1.62
CA ASN A 136 -7.94 -20.85 -1.98
C ASN A 136 -8.90 -20.89 -3.16
N ALA A 137 -8.71 -21.87 -4.04
CA ALA A 137 -9.63 -22.19 -5.12
C ALA A 137 -10.34 -23.51 -4.80
N ASP A 138 -11.66 -23.46 -4.71
CA ASP A 138 -12.54 -24.61 -4.49
C ASP A 138 -13.33 -24.87 -5.77
N ILE A 139 -13.18 -26.06 -6.34
CA ILE A 139 -13.73 -26.48 -7.61
C ILE A 139 -14.89 -27.44 -7.36
N LEU A 140 -16.00 -27.21 -8.05
CA LEU A 140 -17.12 -28.13 -8.16
C LEU A 140 -17.29 -28.53 -9.63
N PHE A 141 -17.23 -29.82 -9.93
CA PHE A 141 -17.43 -30.36 -11.27
C PHE A 141 -18.92 -30.51 -11.59
N ASP A 142 -19.66 -29.40 -11.58
CA ASP A 142 -21.10 -29.35 -11.87
C ASP A 142 -21.42 -29.02 -13.34
N GLY A 143 -20.46 -29.25 -14.23
CA GLY A 143 -20.54 -28.95 -15.66
C GLY A 143 -21.57 -29.76 -16.44
N ASP A 144 -21.51 -29.66 -17.77
CA ASP A 144 -22.39 -30.40 -18.67
C ASP A 144 -22.16 -31.91 -18.52
N SER A 145 -23.22 -32.70 -18.32
CA SER A 145 -23.11 -34.13 -18.04
C SER A 145 -22.40 -34.93 -19.15
N VAL A 146 -22.42 -34.43 -20.39
CA VAL A 146 -21.74 -35.06 -21.53
C VAL A 146 -20.22 -35.09 -21.38
N ILE A 147 -19.62 -34.17 -20.60
CA ILE A 147 -18.19 -34.20 -20.27
C ILE A 147 -17.86 -35.42 -19.41
N PHE A 148 -18.78 -35.78 -18.53
CA PHE A 148 -18.59 -36.80 -17.48
C PHE A 148 -19.30 -38.11 -17.81
N ASP A 149 -19.61 -38.37 -19.10
CA ASP A 149 -20.27 -39.62 -19.51
C ASP A 149 -19.36 -40.83 -19.27
N GLU A 150 -19.82 -41.74 -18.41
CA GLU A 150 -19.12 -42.99 -18.05
C GLU A 150 -18.93 -43.93 -19.24
N ASN A 151 -19.71 -43.78 -20.31
CA ASN A 151 -19.58 -44.58 -21.53
C ASN A 151 -18.53 -44.03 -22.51
N GLY A 152 -17.86 -42.94 -22.15
CA GLY A 152 -16.88 -42.24 -22.98
C GLY A 152 -17.52 -41.19 -23.90
N GLY A 153 -16.80 -40.11 -24.16
CA GLY A 153 -17.28 -39.04 -25.05
C GLY A 153 -16.26 -37.91 -25.22
N TYR A 154 -16.01 -37.17 -24.15
CA TYR A 154 -14.96 -36.14 -24.11
C TYR A 154 -13.66 -36.69 -23.54
N TYR A 155 -12.55 -36.16 -24.01
CA TYR A 155 -11.19 -36.50 -23.58
C TYR A 155 -10.33 -35.24 -23.61
N ASN A 156 -9.20 -35.24 -22.90
CA ASN A 156 -8.34 -34.06 -22.72
C ASN A 156 -9.09 -32.83 -22.20
N VAL A 157 -10.05 -33.05 -21.30
CA VAL A 157 -10.83 -31.98 -20.68
C VAL A 157 -9.90 -31.14 -19.80
N SER A 158 -10.07 -29.82 -19.86
CA SER A 158 -9.28 -28.86 -19.09
C SER A 158 -10.18 -27.87 -18.35
N GLY A 159 -9.76 -27.52 -17.14
CA GLY A 159 -10.34 -26.41 -16.37
C GLY A 159 -9.44 -25.19 -16.48
N GLU A 160 -10.03 -24.04 -16.79
CA GLU A 160 -9.33 -22.76 -16.85
C GLU A 160 -10.12 -21.69 -16.11
N PHE A 161 -9.42 -20.86 -15.33
CA PHE A 161 -9.99 -19.65 -14.73
C PHE A 161 -8.89 -18.61 -14.48
N SER A 162 -9.29 -17.34 -14.31
CA SER A 162 -8.36 -16.25 -14.01
C SER A 162 -8.79 -15.52 -12.74
N ALA A 163 -7.82 -15.25 -11.87
CA ALA A 163 -8.00 -14.50 -10.64
C ALA A 163 -7.24 -13.16 -10.72
N GLN A 164 -7.86 -12.09 -10.23
CA GLN A 164 -7.16 -10.83 -10.00
C GLN A 164 -6.80 -10.70 -8.53
N LEU A 165 -5.50 -10.60 -8.26
CA LEU A 165 -4.92 -10.56 -6.93
C LEU A 165 -4.27 -9.21 -6.64
N ARG A 166 -4.32 -8.77 -5.39
CA ARG A 166 -3.55 -7.64 -4.88
C ARG A 166 -2.67 -8.09 -3.73
N TYR A 167 -1.41 -7.66 -3.74
CA TYR A 167 -0.49 -7.93 -2.64
C TYR A 167 -1.09 -7.47 -1.31
N ASP A 168 -1.06 -8.36 -0.32
CA ASP A 168 -1.48 -8.05 1.04
C ASP A 168 -0.30 -7.40 1.78
N ASN A 169 -0.35 -6.08 1.92
CA ASN A 169 0.68 -5.29 2.60
C ASN A 169 0.39 -5.10 4.10
N SER A 170 -0.45 -5.95 4.71
CA SER A 170 -0.73 -5.88 6.14
C SER A 170 0.40 -6.46 6.99
N GLY A 171 0.51 -5.99 8.24
CA GLY A 171 1.55 -6.44 9.16
C GLY A 171 2.97 -6.20 8.61
N SER A 172 3.86 -7.18 8.81
CA SER A 172 5.25 -7.09 8.35
C SER A 172 5.40 -7.15 6.83
N ALA A 173 4.40 -7.62 6.09
CA ALA A 173 4.43 -7.66 4.63
C ALA A 173 4.41 -6.25 4.00
N GLY A 174 3.98 -5.24 4.77
CA GLY A 174 4.04 -3.83 4.40
C GLY A 174 5.38 -3.15 4.69
N ASP A 175 6.31 -3.84 5.37
CA ASP A 175 7.61 -3.26 5.70
C ASP A 175 8.50 -3.14 4.46
N GLU A 176 9.40 -2.16 4.49
CA GLU A 176 10.41 -1.96 3.45
C GLU A 176 11.25 -3.23 3.23
N GLY A 177 11.49 -3.60 1.97
CA GLY A 177 12.38 -4.70 1.60
C GLY A 177 11.72 -5.80 0.77
N ASN A 178 12.33 -6.97 0.82
CA ASN A 178 11.96 -8.12 0.00
C ASN A 178 11.09 -9.08 0.80
N HIS A 179 9.95 -9.47 0.23
CA HIS A 179 9.02 -10.42 0.82
C HIS A 179 8.82 -11.61 -0.10
N THR A 180 8.92 -12.83 0.44
CA THR A 180 8.65 -14.05 -0.32
C THR A 180 7.16 -14.37 -0.27
N ILE A 181 6.58 -14.61 -1.44
CA ILE A 181 5.19 -15.04 -1.60
C ILE A 181 5.12 -16.33 -2.41
N THR A 182 3.96 -16.97 -2.44
CA THR A 182 3.73 -18.17 -3.25
C THR A 182 2.48 -18.06 -4.12
N ILE A 183 2.54 -18.62 -5.33
CA ILE A 183 1.38 -18.84 -6.21
C ILE A 183 1.48 -20.29 -6.72
N LEU A 184 0.47 -21.12 -6.45
CA LEU A 184 0.46 -22.57 -6.68
C LEU A 184 1.77 -23.25 -6.24
N GLY A 185 2.22 -22.94 -5.02
CA GLY A 185 3.45 -23.49 -4.44
C GLY A 185 4.76 -22.98 -5.05
N LYS A 186 4.72 -22.11 -6.07
CA LYS A 186 5.91 -21.49 -6.67
C LYS A 186 6.22 -20.16 -5.99
N THR A 187 7.50 -19.92 -5.72
CA THR A 187 7.96 -18.73 -4.99
C THR A 187 8.21 -17.53 -5.90
N TYR A 188 7.84 -16.33 -5.44
CA TYR A 188 8.21 -15.06 -6.06
C TYR A 188 8.66 -14.07 -4.98
N THR A 189 9.34 -12.99 -5.39
CA THR A 189 9.76 -11.93 -4.48
C THR A 189 8.96 -10.66 -4.75
N VAL A 190 8.29 -10.12 -3.75
CA VAL A 190 7.70 -8.78 -3.78
C VAL A 190 8.69 -7.78 -3.19
N VAL A 191 8.94 -6.67 -3.89
CA VAL A 191 9.80 -5.59 -3.39
C VAL A 191 8.95 -4.40 -2.94
N VAL A 192 8.93 -4.15 -1.64
CA VAL A 192 8.34 -2.95 -1.04
C VAL A 192 9.42 -1.86 -1.03
N PRO A 193 9.23 -0.75 -1.77
CA PRO A 193 10.25 0.29 -1.88
C PRO A 193 10.49 1.00 -0.54
N PRO A 194 11.71 1.53 -0.33
CA PRO A 194 12.00 2.35 0.85
C PRO A 194 11.11 3.57 0.90
N THR A 195 10.59 3.87 2.09
CA THR A 195 9.83 5.11 2.28
C THR A 195 10.78 6.32 2.12
N PRO A 196 10.52 7.24 1.19
CA PRO A 196 11.41 8.38 0.96
C PRO A 196 11.40 9.33 2.16
N VAL A 197 12.55 9.97 2.40
CA VAL A 197 12.63 11.06 3.38
C VAL A 197 12.17 12.36 2.72
N VAL A 198 11.18 13.02 3.32
CA VAL A 198 10.64 14.29 2.86
C VAL A 198 11.21 15.41 3.72
N TYR A 199 11.95 16.33 3.08
CA TYR A 199 12.55 17.49 3.73
C TYR A 199 11.71 18.75 3.53
N ASN A 200 11.52 19.51 4.61
CA ASN A 200 10.89 20.81 4.58
C ASN A 200 11.82 21.88 5.17
N VAL A 201 11.89 23.00 4.46
CA VAL A 201 12.55 24.22 4.92
C VAL A 201 11.54 25.34 4.72
N ALA A 202 11.16 26.01 5.80
CA ALA A 202 10.38 27.23 5.76
C ALA A 202 11.23 28.37 6.29
N LYS A 203 11.13 29.54 5.68
CA LYS A 203 11.87 30.73 6.11
C LYS A 203 10.93 31.92 6.15
N SER A 204 11.15 32.82 7.09
CA SER A 204 10.52 34.15 7.20
C SER A 204 11.50 35.16 7.74
N GLY A 205 11.28 36.43 7.41
CA GLY A 205 12.03 37.56 7.95
C GLY A 205 11.05 38.67 8.32
N VAL A 206 11.27 39.30 9.46
CA VAL A 206 10.53 40.46 9.93
C VAL A 206 11.51 41.60 10.10
N ALA A 207 11.31 42.70 9.37
CA ALA A 207 12.14 43.88 9.50
C ALA A 207 11.76 44.67 10.75
N ASP A 208 12.78 45.05 11.52
CA ASP A 208 12.70 45.94 12.65
C ASP A 208 13.49 47.20 12.29
N LEU A 209 12.75 48.16 11.72
CA LEU A 209 13.33 49.42 11.24
C LEU A 209 13.84 50.27 12.41
N ALA A 210 13.22 50.22 13.58
CA ALA A 210 13.66 50.99 14.75
C ALA A 210 15.06 50.60 15.23
N HIS A 211 15.43 49.32 15.03
CA HIS A 211 16.73 48.78 15.45
C HIS A 211 17.64 48.41 14.26
N ASN A 212 17.32 48.87 13.04
CA ASN A 212 18.09 48.61 11.82
C ASN A 212 18.45 47.12 11.59
N LYS A 213 17.49 46.21 11.81
CA LYS A 213 17.72 44.76 11.71
C LYS A 213 16.56 44.01 11.03
N ILE A 214 16.84 42.78 10.62
CA ILE A 214 15.82 41.81 10.19
C ILE A 214 15.97 40.57 11.07
N ASP A 215 14.87 40.19 11.72
CA ASP A 215 14.78 38.95 12.49
C ASP A 215 14.31 37.82 11.56
N TRP A 216 15.20 36.86 11.32
CA TRP A 216 14.94 35.69 10.51
C TRP A 216 14.47 34.52 11.37
N THR A 217 13.53 33.74 10.84
CA THR A 217 13.11 32.46 11.41
C THR A 217 13.15 31.41 10.31
N VAL A 218 13.77 30.27 10.59
CA VAL A 218 13.88 29.13 9.69
C VAL A 218 13.37 27.89 10.41
N THR A 219 12.37 27.22 9.85
CA THR A 219 11.86 25.94 10.37
C THR A 219 12.32 24.82 9.45
N LEU A 220 13.00 23.83 10.01
CA LEU A 220 13.64 22.72 9.32
C LEU A 220 13.03 21.43 9.84
N SER A 221 12.55 20.56 8.97
CA SER A 221 12.02 19.25 9.39
C SER A 221 12.24 18.20 8.33
N ALA A 222 12.29 16.94 8.76
CA ALA A 222 12.32 15.79 7.88
C ALA A 222 11.38 14.70 8.40
N THR A 223 10.71 13.98 7.50
CA THR A 223 9.87 12.83 7.84
C THR A 223 10.16 11.64 6.93
N LYS A 224 10.11 10.42 7.48
CA LYS A 224 10.10 9.16 6.74
C LYS A 224 8.72 8.54 6.96
N GLY A 225 7.83 8.72 5.99
CA GLY A 225 6.40 8.40 6.17
C GLY A 225 5.77 9.30 7.23
N ALA A 226 5.12 8.71 8.23
CA ALA A 226 4.53 9.43 9.36
C ALA A 226 5.53 9.75 10.49
N THR A 227 6.74 9.20 10.43
CA THR A 227 7.74 9.32 11.50
C THR A 227 8.65 10.52 11.27
N ALA A 228 8.84 11.35 12.30
CA ALA A 228 9.82 12.42 12.26
C ALA A 228 11.25 11.84 12.20
N VAL A 229 12.06 12.35 11.27
CA VAL A 229 13.47 12.01 11.20
C VAL A 229 14.23 12.90 12.18
N ASP A 230 15.12 12.31 12.96
CA ASP A 230 16.07 13.04 13.78
C ASP A 230 17.05 13.80 12.88
N LEU A 231 17.14 15.12 13.07
CA LEU A 231 18.05 15.97 12.31
C LEU A 231 19.48 15.96 12.88
N LYS A 232 19.80 15.11 13.87
CA LYS A 232 21.18 14.89 14.30
C LYS A 232 22.13 14.77 13.10
N ASP A 233 23.25 15.47 13.19
CA ASP A 233 24.31 15.55 12.17
C ASP A 233 23.92 16.23 10.84
N TYR A 234 22.66 16.63 10.65
CA TYR A 234 22.30 17.56 9.58
C TYR A 234 22.85 18.95 9.90
N GLU A 235 22.97 19.78 8.87
CA GLU A 235 23.49 21.13 8.99
C GLU A 235 22.52 22.16 8.40
N PHE A 236 22.20 23.18 9.18
CA PHE A 236 21.63 24.43 8.69
C PHE A 236 22.73 25.26 8.05
N SER A 237 22.46 25.84 6.87
CA SER A 237 23.36 26.80 6.22
C SER A 237 22.58 27.97 5.62
N ASP A 238 23.13 29.17 5.70
CA ASP A 238 22.52 30.38 5.17
C ASP A 238 23.62 31.35 4.69
N ASP A 239 23.52 31.80 3.44
CA ASP A 239 24.46 32.76 2.86
C ASP A 239 23.90 34.18 2.94
N LEU A 240 24.55 34.99 3.76
CA LEU A 240 24.13 36.33 4.11
C LEU A 240 24.64 37.41 3.13
N SER A 241 25.31 37.02 2.05
CA SER A 241 25.91 37.93 1.06
C SER A 241 24.96 39.01 0.51
N ASN A 242 23.64 38.72 0.48
CA ASN A 242 22.61 39.59 -0.08
C ASN A 242 21.71 40.29 0.96
N VAL A 243 21.94 40.10 2.26
CA VAL A 243 21.01 40.58 3.30
C VAL A 243 21.60 41.61 4.23
N GLY A 244 22.87 41.50 4.63
CA GLY A 244 23.47 42.34 5.66
C GLY A 244 24.36 41.53 6.61
N THR A 245 24.96 42.21 7.59
CA THR A 245 25.89 41.58 8.53
C THR A 245 25.11 40.80 9.59
N TYR A 246 25.55 39.59 9.93
CA TYR A 246 25.01 38.84 11.06
C TYR A 246 25.14 39.64 12.36
N VAL A 247 24.10 39.60 13.20
CA VAL A 247 24.10 40.24 14.52
C VAL A 247 24.56 39.20 15.56
N PRO A 248 25.73 39.39 16.21
CA PRO A 248 26.23 38.43 17.19
C PRO A 248 25.24 38.18 18.35
N SER A 249 25.26 36.97 18.88
CA SER A 249 24.38 36.52 19.99
C SER A 249 22.87 36.53 19.69
N SER A 250 22.47 36.69 18.43
CA SER A 250 21.06 36.59 18.00
C SER A 250 20.62 35.16 17.66
N PHE A 251 21.57 34.24 17.48
CA PHE A 251 21.30 32.89 17.01
C PHE A 251 20.71 32.00 18.11
N THR A 252 19.55 31.41 17.83
CA THR A 252 18.90 30.43 18.71
C THR A 252 18.37 29.25 17.92
N VAL A 253 18.35 28.08 18.56
CA VAL A 253 17.78 26.84 18.02
C VAL A 253 16.77 26.30 19.02
N GLY A 254 15.52 26.14 18.62
CA GLY A 254 14.44 25.73 19.52
C GLY A 254 14.24 26.71 20.70
N GLY A 255 14.60 27.98 20.52
CA GLY A 255 14.56 29.01 21.57
C GLY A 255 15.76 28.99 22.53
N VAL A 256 16.70 28.06 22.39
CA VAL A 256 17.94 28.00 23.18
C VAL A 256 19.06 28.72 22.44
N ALA A 257 19.85 29.53 23.15
CA ALA A 257 21.02 30.19 22.57
C ALA A 257 22.03 29.15 22.05
N ALA A 258 22.49 29.37 20.82
CA ALA A 258 23.47 28.51 20.17
C ALA A 258 24.47 29.36 19.38
N THR A 259 25.63 28.78 19.07
CA THR A 259 26.69 29.47 18.32
C THR A 259 26.82 28.86 16.94
N PRO A 260 26.51 29.59 15.85
CA PRO A 260 26.78 29.13 14.51
C PRO A 260 28.27 29.23 14.21
N VAL A 261 28.74 28.46 13.23
CA VAL A 261 30.06 28.66 12.61
C VAL A 261 29.92 29.72 11.53
N GLU A 262 30.74 30.76 11.59
CA GLU A 262 30.77 31.84 10.61
C GLU A 262 31.98 31.66 9.69
N THR A 263 31.77 31.56 8.39
CA THR A 263 32.83 31.49 7.37
C THR A 263 32.53 32.47 6.26
N GLY A 264 33.14 33.66 6.33
CA GLY A 264 32.82 34.76 5.42
C GLY A 264 31.38 35.24 5.62
N SER A 265 30.55 35.22 4.57
CA SER A 265 29.13 35.57 4.64
C SER A 265 28.22 34.39 4.99
N VAL A 266 28.76 33.18 5.17
CA VAL A 266 27.97 31.98 5.43
C VAL A 266 27.95 31.68 6.91
N ILE A 267 26.76 31.43 7.45
CA ILE A 267 26.58 30.86 8.78
C ILE A 267 26.12 29.42 8.66
N THR A 268 26.68 28.53 9.48
CA THR A 268 26.26 27.13 9.55
C THR A 268 26.04 26.67 10.98
N TYR A 269 25.18 25.67 11.17
CA TYR A 269 24.94 25.05 12.46
C TYR A 269 24.62 23.57 12.29
N LYS A 270 25.43 22.71 12.91
CA LYS A 270 25.24 21.26 12.92
C LYS A 270 24.35 20.85 14.10
N PHE A 271 23.25 20.17 13.83
CA PHE A 271 22.27 19.76 14.82
C PHE A 271 22.81 18.63 15.72
N PRO A 272 22.71 18.76 17.06
CA PRO A 272 23.19 17.75 18.00
C PRO A 272 22.20 16.59 18.16
N ASP A 273 22.63 15.55 18.88
CA ASP A 273 21.75 14.47 19.34
C ASP A 273 21.05 14.87 20.66
N PRO A 274 19.73 14.75 20.80
CA PRO A 274 18.73 14.51 19.75
C PRO A 274 18.23 15.83 19.13
N SER A 275 17.87 15.81 17.86
CA SER A 275 17.21 16.92 17.16
C SER A 275 15.95 16.43 16.43
N SER A 276 15.10 15.73 17.17
CA SER A 276 13.84 15.18 16.66
C SER A 276 12.79 16.27 16.45
N GLY A 277 12.06 16.18 15.34
CA GLY A 277 10.97 17.10 15.02
C GLY A 277 11.45 18.40 14.38
N PRO A 278 10.53 19.35 14.12
CA PRO A 278 10.90 20.62 13.50
C PRO A 278 11.90 21.40 14.35
N GLN A 279 13.05 21.72 13.78
CA GLN A 279 14.05 22.60 14.37
C GLN A 279 13.77 24.03 13.93
N GLU A 280 13.61 24.93 14.88
CA GLU A 280 13.43 26.36 14.62
C GLU A 280 14.75 27.09 14.88
N VAL A 281 15.36 27.60 13.82
CA VAL A 281 16.54 28.47 13.88
C VAL A 281 16.10 29.92 13.75
N LYS A 282 16.52 30.77 14.69
CA LYS A 282 16.31 32.22 14.62
C LYS A 282 17.64 32.93 14.69
N PHE A 283 17.77 34.03 13.94
CA PHE A 283 18.95 34.90 13.96
C PHE A 283 18.59 36.25 13.36
N SER A 284 19.43 37.26 13.58
CA SER A 284 19.21 38.60 13.05
C SER A 284 20.36 39.03 12.13
N THR A 285 20.04 39.86 11.15
CA THR A 285 21.03 40.58 10.32
C THR A 285 20.76 42.07 10.37
N THR A 286 21.77 42.91 10.17
CA THR A 286 21.56 44.34 9.94
C THR A 286 20.84 44.56 8.60
N ILE A 287 20.11 45.66 8.45
CA ILE A 287 19.62 46.10 7.14
C ILE A 287 20.77 46.86 6.45
N PRO A 288 21.12 46.57 5.18
CA PRO A 288 22.18 47.27 4.48
C PRO A 288 21.82 48.75 4.31
N ASP A 289 22.78 49.65 4.50
CA ASP A 289 22.54 51.10 4.44
C ASP A 289 21.90 51.56 3.12
N ASN A 290 22.33 50.97 2.00
CA ASN A 290 21.78 51.24 0.67
C ASN A 290 20.34 50.73 0.46
N LYS A 291 19.78 50.03 1.44
CA LYS A 291 18.37 49.60 1.52
C LYS A 291 17.63 50.33 2.63
N TYR A 292 18.30 50.66 3.73
CA TYR A 292 17.71 51.29 4.90
C TYR A 292 17.42 52.78 4.69
N TYR A 293 18.33 53.53 4.06
CA TYR A 293 18.21 54.99 3.90
C TYR A 293 17.56 55.44 2.57
N VAL A 294 16.87 54.53 1.87
CA VAL A 294 16.23 54.84 0.59
C VAL A 294 14.79 55.31 0.83
N ASN A 295 14.54 56.60 0.62
CA ASN A 295 13.20 57.18 0.78
C ASN A 295 12.29 56.84 -0.41
N ASN A 296 10.99 56.65 -0.13
CA ASN A 296 9.90 56.59 -1.13
C ASN A 296 9.99 55.43 -2.13
N VAL A 297 10.64 54.32 -1.77
CA VAL A 297 10.69 53.09 -2.60
C VAL A 297 10.54 51.86 -1.72
N ASN A 298 9.55 51.02 -2.03
CA ASN A 298 9.43 49.71 -1.39
C ASN A 298 10.67 48.85 -1.66
N GLN A 299 11.46 48.60 -0.63
CA GLN A 299 12.62 47.71 -0.72
C GLN A 299 12.25 46.28 -0.32
N SER A 300 12.96 45.32 -0.89
CA SER A 300 12.92 43.94 -0.43
C SER A 300 14.32 43.36 -0.29
N ILE A 301 14.50 42.55 0.74
CA ILE A 301 15.73 41.81 1.03
C ILE A 301 15.38 40.33 1.01
N SER A 302 16.07 39.55 0.18
CA SER A 302 15.80 38.13 0.03
C SER A 302 16.91 37.30 0.64
N ASN A 303 16.52 36.28 1.40
CA ASN A 303 17.45 35.36 2.04
C ASN A 303 17.07 33.90 1.76
N THR A 304 18.07 33.02 1.64
CA THR A 304 17.89 31.59 1.37
C THR A 304 18.60 30.73 2.41
N ALA A 305 17.81 29.93 3.12
CA ALA A 305 18.31 28.89 4.01
C ALA A 305 18.37 27.53 3.30
N GLN A 306 19.31 26.70 3.74
CA GLN A 306 19.55 25.34 3.27
C GLN A 306 19.59 24.38 4.45
N LEU A 307 19.13 23.15 4.19
CA LEU A 307 19.37 21.98 5.03
C LEU A 307 20.32 21.07 4.26
N LEU A 308 21.41 20.67 4.90
CA LEU A 308 22.42 19.78 4.35
C LEU A 308 22.47 18.48 5.14
N LYS A 309 22.83 17.41 4.44
CA LYS A 309 23.22 16.12 5.02
C LYS A 309 24.49 15.67 4.33
N ASP A 310 25.51 15.29 5.09
CA ASP A 310 26.80 14.84 4.54
C ASP A 310 27.41 15.85 3.53
N ASN A 311 27.29 17.15 3.84
CA ASN A 311 27.69 18.28 3.00
C ASN A 311 26.94 18.42 1.66
N VAL A 312 25.84 17.69 1.47
CA VAL A 312 24.98 17.78 0.28
C VAL A 312 23.68 18.50 0.64
N VAL A 313 23.28 19.49 -0.17
CA VAL A 313 22.00 20.19 0.00
C VAL A 313 20.84 19.23 -0.24
N VAL A 314 20.11 18.90 0.83
CA VAL A 314 18.89 18.07 0.75
C VAL A 314 17.63 18.91 0.52
N LYS A 315 17.65 20.19 0.90
CA LYS A 315 16.57 21.15 0.62
C LYS A 315 17.05 22.60 0.75
N LYS A 316 16.43 23.52 0.00
CA LYS A 316 16.63 24.97 0.11
C LYS A 316 15.31 25.74 0.01
N ARG A 317 15.22 26.90 0.64
CA ARG A 317 14.04 27.80 0.59
C ARG A 317 14.49 29.26 0.70
N GLY A 318 14.14 30.06 -0.30
CA GLY A 318 14.30 31.52 -0.30
C GLY A 318 13.02 32.25 0.13
N ARG A 319 13.15 33.43 0.75
CA ARG A 319 12.03 34.36 0.97
C ARG A 319 12.51 35.82 1.03
N SER A 320 11.65 36.73 0.56
CA SER A 320 11.87 38.18 0.64
C SER A 320 11.17 38.79 1.85
N GLY A 321 11.89 39.58 2.66
CA GLY A 321 11.32 40.53 3.62
C GLY A 321 11.00 41.84 2.90
N LYS A 322 9.79 42.37 3.07
CA LYS A 322 9.40 43.70 2.56
C LYS A 322 9.71 44.74 3.63
N LEU A 323 10.38 45.83 3.24
CA LEU A 323 10.54 47.03 4.08
C LEU A 323 9.39 47.99 3.71
N TYR A 324 8.54 48.35 4.67
CA TYR A 324 7.47 49.33 4.48
C TYR A 324 7.91 50.69 5.05
N ASP A 325 7.68 51.77 4.30
CA ASP A 325 7.79 53.14 4.83
C ASP A 325 6.67 53.38 5.86
N ALA A 326 7.04 53.83 7.06
CA ALA A 326 6.10 54.47 7.97
C ALA A 326 5.93 55.92 7.52
N GLU A 327 4.88 56.19 6.73
CA GLU A 327 4.44 57.55 6.46
C GLU A 327 4.02 58.16 7.81
N VAL A 328 4.85 59.09 8.32
CA VAL A 328 4.50 59.91 9.48
C VAL A 328 3.46 60.91 9.01
N ASP A 329 2.19 60.60 9.26
CA ASP A 329 1.14 61.61 9.31
C ASP A 329 1.54 62.67 10.34
N ARG A 330 2.06 63.80 9.85
CA ARG A 330 2.08 65.03 10.65
C ARG A 330 0.66 65.58 10.64
N GLU A 331 -0.16 65.13 11.58
CA GLU A 331 -1.34 65.89 11.98
C GLU A 331 -0.90 67.29 12.44
N ASN A 332 -1.24 68.29 11.64
CA ASN A 332 -1.33 69.66 12.10
C ASN A 332 -2.49 69.74 13.11
N GLY A 333 -2.16 69.65 14.39
CA GLY A 333 -3.05 70.02 15.47
C GLY A 333 -3.08 71.54 15.69
N GLY A 334 -4.26 72.14 15.57
CA GLY A 334 -4.62 73.43 16.13
C GLY A 334 -5.74 74.09 15.32
N GLY A 335 -6.94 74.35 15.82
CA GLY A 335 -7.55 74.20 17.14
C GLY A 335 -8.91 74.91 17.06
N GLN A 336 -9.93 74.40 17.75
CA GLN A 336 -11.18 75.13 17.96
C GLN A 336 -10.98 76.18 19.07
N SER A 337 -11.16 77.46 18.72
CA SER A 337 -11.99 78.46 19.43
C SER A 337 -12.11 79.70 18.55
#